data_AF-A0A2M9P0E8-F1
#
_entry.id   AF-A0A2M9P0E8-F1
#
_cell.length_a   1.000
_cell.length_b   1.000
_cell.length_c   1.000
_cell.angle_alpha   90.00
_cell.angle_beta   90.00
_cell.angle_gamma   90.00
#
_symmetry.space_group_name_H-M   'P 1'
#
loop_
_entity.id
_entity.type
_entity.pdbx_description
1 polymer ?
#
loop_
_entity_poly.entity_id
_entity_poly.type
_entity_poly.pdbx_seq_one_letter_code
_entity_poly.pdbx_strand_id
1 'polypeptide(L)'
;MNRSTEFTLSLIATIFLTIGWFIVSVITFFTGFAPAADDADYFIFLYLVGYSLLSIPLLVLIWVATFKIKMNSRGWGIFILVMGVLYTLSIYFIPGIMLLIAGIMMVSKKDSSQNVAV
;
A
#
# COMPACT_ATOMS: atom_id res chain seq x y z
N MET A 1 -24.85 2.60 1.69
CA MET A 1 -23.63 2.97 2.46
C MET A 1 -22.70 3.74 1.54
N ASN A 2 -22.43 5.03 1.84
CA ASN A 2 -21.60 5.89 1.00
C ASN A 2 -20.21 5.26 0.80
N ARG A 3 -19.72 5.18 -0.45
CA ARG A 3 -18.35 4.72 -0.79
C ARG A 3 -17.22 5.52 -0.13
N SER A 4 -17.58 6.56 0.63
CA SER A 4 -16.67 7.40 1.38
C SER A 4 -15.82 6.60 2.37
N THR A 5 -16.36 5.56 3.02
CA THR A 5 -15.60 4.79 4.03
C THR A 5 -14.47 3.96 3.41
N GLU A 6 -14.76 3.19 2.35
CA GLU A 6 -13.76 2.39 1.60
C GLU A 6 -12.64 3.29 1.08
N PHE A 7 -13.01 4.41 0.46
CA PHE A 7 -12.08 5.40 -0.07
C PHE A 7 -11.24 6.05 1.05
N THR A 8 -11.86 6.52 2.12
CA THR A 8 -11.16 7.19 3.24
C THR A 8 -10.19 6.24 3.92
N LEU A 9 -10.59 4.98 4.15
CA LEU A 9 -9.73 3.98 4.76
C LEU A 9 -8.51 3.66 3.88
N SER A 10 -8.72 3.48 2.56
CA SER A 10 -7.62 3.26 1.61
C SER A 10 -6.69 4.47 1.48
N LEU A 11 -7.24 5.70 1.55
CA LEU A 11 -6.48 6.94 1.47
C LEU A 11 -5.57 7.11 2.70
N ILE A 12 -6.14 6.93 3.90
CA ILE A 12 -5.36 7.00 5.15
C ILE A 12 -4.26 5.94 5.12
N ALA A 13 -4.57 4.71 4.73
CA ALA A 13 -3.59 3.63 4.64
C ALA A 13 -2.43 3.97 3.69
N THR A 14 -2.75 4.53 2.52
CA THR A 14 -1.77 4.92 1.51
C THR A 14 -0.90 6.08 2.00
N ILE A 15 -1.47 7.04 2.74
CA ILE A 15 -0.71 8.13 3.37
C ILE A 15 0.27 7.58 4.41
N PHE A 16 -0.18 6.70 5.31
CA PHE A 16 0.70 6.06 6.30
C PHE A 16 1.81 5.25 5.63
N LEU A 17 1.50 4.53 4.56
CA LEU A 17 2.48 3.78 3.78
C LEU A 17 3.53 4.72 3.15
N THR A 18 3.09 5.85 2.58
CA THR A 18 3.97 6.87 1.99
C THR A 18 4.90 7.49 3.03
N ILE A 19 4.37 7.83 4.21
CA ILE A 19 5.15 8.37 5.33
C ILE A 19 6.17 7.33 5.80
N GLY A 20 5.75 6.08 6.00
CA GLY A 20 6.64 5.01 6.42
C GLY A 20 7.75 4.72 5.41
N TRP A 21 7.42 4.72 4.11
CA TRP A 21 8.42 4.62 3.03
C TRP A 21 9.40 5.79 3.05
N PHE A 22 8.90 7.02 3.23
CA PHE A 22 9.74 8.22 3.27
C PHE A 22 10.73 8.18 4.45
N ILE A 23 10.27 7.82 5.65
CA ILE A 23 11.14 7.70 6.83
C ILE A 23 12.26 6.67 6.59
N VAL A 24 11.92 5.47 6.10
CA VAL A 24 12.91 4.43 5.78
C VAL A 24 13.90 4.91 4.72
N SER A 25 13.44 5.63 3.70
CA SER A 25 14.30 6.15 2.64
C SER A 25 15.25 7.22 3.14
N VAL A 26 14.81 8.10 4.05
CA VAL A 26 15.66 9.10 4.69
C VAL A 26 16.72 8.42 5.56
N ILE A 27 16.35 7.43 6.37
CA ILE A 27 17.31 6.67 7.18
C ILE A 27 18.34 5.99 6.26
N THR A 28 17.88 5.33 5.20
CA THR A 28 18.74 4.66 4.22
C THR A 28 19.73 5.65 3.58
N PHE A 29 19.26 6.84 3.21
CA PHE A 29 20.12 7.89 2.67
C PHE A 29 21.23 8.29 3.65
N PHE A 30 20.91 8.50 4.93
CA PHE A 30 21.90 8.82 5.95
C PHE A 30 22.87 7.67 6.24
N THR A 31 22.39 6.41 6.23
CA THR A 31 23.29 5.25 6.40
C THR A 31 24.31 5.12 5.27
N GLY A 32 24.02 5.64 4.07
CA GLY A 32 24.97 5.66 2.95
C GLY A 32 26.18 6.57 3.16
N PHE A 33 26.11 7.51 4.10
CA PHE A 33 27.24 8.38 4.47
C PHE A 33 28.05 7.85 5.66
N ALA A 34 27.57 6.80 6.34
CA ALA A 34 28.33 6.15 7.39
C ALA A 34 29.46 5.31 6.77
N PRO A 35 30.67 5.31 7.36
CA PRO A 35 31.72 4.41 6.93
C PRO A 35 31.27 2.96 7.18
N ALA A 36 31.20 2.16 6.12
CA ALA A 36 30.91 0.74 6.22
C ALA A 36 32.05 0.04 6.97
N ALA A 37 31.74 -0.68 8.05
CA ALA A 37 32.74 -1.38 8.86
C ALA A 37 33.10 -2.74 8.26
N ASP A 38 32.17 -3.36 7.53
CA ASP A 38 32.35 -4.63 6.85
C ASP A 38 31.53 -4.74 5.54
N ASP A 39 31.69 -5.86 4.82
CA ASP A 39 30.94 -6.16 3.60
C ASP A 39 29.43 -6.36 3.86
N ALA A 40 29.04 -6.72 5.10
CA ALA A 40 27.65 -6.94 5.46
C ALA A 40 26.88 -5.61 5.56
N ASP A 41 27.50 -4.57 6.12
CA ASP A 41 26.97 -3.20 6.17
C ASP A 41 26.70 -2.67 4.75
N TYR A 42 27.64 -2.89 3.83
CA TYR A 42 27.50 -2.49 2.44
C TYR A 42 26.37 -3.24 1.73
N PHE A 43 26.25 -4.56 1.97
CA PHE A 43 25.16 -5.37 1.42
C PHE A 43 23.78 -4.93 1.94
N ILE A 44 23.66 -4.66 3.24
CA ILE A 44 22.41 -4.17 3.86
C ILE A 44 22.01 -2.82 3.25
N PHE A 45 22.96 -1.91 3.06
CA PHE A 45 22.72 -0.62 2.41
C PHE A 45 22.20 -0.80 0.97
N LEU A 46 22.86 -1.61 0.15
CA LEU A 46 22.41 -1.90 -1.22
C LEU A 46 21.02 -2.54 -1.24
N TYR A 47 20.73 -3.46 -0.32
CA TYR A 47 19.42 -4.09 -0.18
C TYR A 47 18.33 -3.05 0.14
N LEU A 48 18.57 -2.16 1.10
CA LEU A 48 17.63 -1.10 1.48
C LEU A 48 17.38 -0.10 0.33
N VAL A 49 18.43 0.29 -0.39
CA VAL A 49 18.33 1.16 -1.57
C VAL A 49 17.53 0.49 -2.68
N GLY A 50 17.85 -0.77 -3.01
CA GLY A 50 17.13 -1.54 -4.02
C GLY A 50 15.65 -1.73 -3.66
N TYR A 51 15.36 -2.06 -2.40
CA TYR A 51 14.01 -2.19 -1.89
C TYR A 51 13.23 -0.88 -1.97
N SER A 52 13.84 0.25 -1.55
CA SER A 52 13.21 1.57 -1.63
C SER A 52 12.88 1.95 -3.08
N LEU A 53 13.79 1.73 -4.03
CA LEU A 53 13.56 2.01 -5.44
C LEU A 53 12.45 1.15 -6.06
N LEU A 54 12.44 -0.16 -5.76
CA LEU A 54 11.41 -1.08 -6.26
C LEU A 54 10.02 -0.79 -5.68
N SER A 55 9.96 -0.23 -4.47
CA SER A 55 8.69 0.11 -3.82
C SER A 55 8.03 1.36 -4.39
N ILE A 56 8.74 2.26 -5.10
CA ILE A 56 8.17 3.45 -5.76
C ILE A 56 7.02 3.11 -6.72
N PRO A 57 7.20 2.26 -7.76
CA PRO A 57 6.12 1.93 -8.69
C PRO A 57 4.94 1.26 -8.00
N LEU A 58 5.18 0.43 -6.97
CA LEU A 58 4.12 -0.18 -6.17
C LEU A 58 3.32 0.88 -5.41
N LEU A 59 4.00 1.84 -4.79
CA LEU A 59 3.38 2.92 -4.03
C LEU A 59 2.53 3.82 -4.96
N VAL A 60 3.02 4.12 -6.16
CA VAL A 60 2.25 4.83 -7.19
C VAL A 60 1.00 4.04 -7.61
N LEU A 61 1.11 2.73 -7.82
CA LEU A 61 -0.05 1.88 -8.14
C LEU A 61 -1.09 1.87 -7.02
N ILE A 62 -0.67 1.88 -5.75
CA ILE A 62 -1.58 1.95 -4.59
C ILE A 62 -2.29 3.29 -4.54
N TRP A 63 -1.60 4.40 -4.84
CA TRP A 63 -2.22 5.71 -4.99
C TRP A 63 -3.27 5.73 -6.13
N VAL A 64 -2.92 5.21 -7.30
CA VAL A 64 -3.85 5.10 -8.43
C VAL A 64 -5.07 4.24 -8.06
N ALA A 65 -4.84 3.10 -7.42
CA ALA A 65 -5.90 2.20 -6.97
C ALA A 65 -6.84 2.90 -6.00
N THR A 66 -6.29 3.63 -5.02
CA THR A 66 -7.04 4.42 -4.03
C THR A 66 -8.01 5.40 -4.70
N PHE A 67 -7.55 6.16 -5.70
CA PHE A 67 -8.43 7.07 -6.44
C PHE A 67 -9.42 6.33 -7.34
N LYS A 68 -9.03 5.20 -7.93
CA LYS A 68 -9.90 4.38 -8.77
C LYS A 68 -11.00 3.65 -7.99
N ILE A 69 -10.86 3.45 -6.68
CA ILE A 69 -11.96 2.95 -5.82
C ILE A 69 -13.18 3.86 -5.92
N LYS A 70 -12.97 5.18 -5.96
CA LYS A 70 -14.07 6.16 -6.04
C LYS A 70 -14.96 5.92 -7.28
N MET A 71 -14.40 5.38 -8.36
CA MET A 71 -15.06 5.19 -9.66
C MET A 71 -15.71 3.81 -9.88
N ASN A 72 -15.94 2.99 -8.84
CA ASN A 72 -16.58 1.67 -8.94
C ASN A 72 -15.84 0.59 -9.75
N SER A 73 -14.53 0.49 -9.59
CA SER A 73 -13.78 -0.50 -10.37
C SER A 73 -13.44 -1.73 -9.52
N ARG A 74 -14.26 -2.79 -9.64
CA ARG A 74 -14.09 -4.05 -8.88
C ARG A 74 -12.67 -4.63 -8.97
N GLY A 75 -12.02 -4.53 -10.12
CA GLY A 75 -10.64 -5.00 -10.31
C GLY A 75 -9.62 -4.29 -9.42
N TRP A 76 -9.78 -2.98 -9.17
CA TRP A 76 -8.88 -2.23 -8.29
C TRP A 76 -9.13 -2.54 -6.80
N GLY A 77 -10.35 -2.98 -6.44
CA GLY A 77 -10.64 -3.50 -5.11
C GLY A 77 -9.89 -4.79 -4.81
N ILE A 78 -9.81 -5.71 -5.78
CA ILE A 78 -9.03 -6.94 -5.66
C ILE A 78 -7.54 -6.62 -5.53
N PHE A 79 -7.03 -5.68 -6.34
CA PHE A 79 -5.64 -5.22 -6.23
C PHE A 79 -5.32 -4.70 -4.83
N ILE A 80 -6.19 -3.86 -4.25
CA ILE A 80 -6.01 -3.33 -2.89
C ILE A 80 -6.10 -4.41 -1.83
N LEU A 81 -6.97 -5.41 -2.01
CA LEU A 81 -7.03 -6.57 -1.13
C LEU A 81 -5.71 -7.34 -1.13
N VAL A 82 -5.18 -7.67 -2.32
CA VAL A 82 -3.91 -8.39 -2.48
C VAL A 82 -2.75 -7.59 -1.88
N MET A 83 -2.68 -6.29 -2.17
CA MET A 83 -1.68 -5.41 -1.58
C MET A 83 -1.84 -5.33 -0.05
N GLY A 84 -3.07 -5.25 0.45
CA GLY A 84 -3.34 -5.30 1.89
C GLY A 84 -2.76 -6.54 2.55
N VAL A 85 -2.96 -7.74 1.98
CA VAL A 85 -2.38 -8.99 2.48
C VAL A 85 -0.84 -8.92 2.49
N LEU A 86 -0.23 -8.49 1.37
CA LEU A 86 1.23 -8.38 1.27
C LEU A 86 1.81 -7.43 2.31
N TYR A 87 1.17 -6.26 2.52
CA TYR A 87 1.64 -5.29 3.50
C TYR A 87 1.32 -5.68 4.95
N THR A 88 0.27 -6.46 5.21
CA THR A 88 0.05 -7.04 6.56
C THR A 88 1.11 -8.04 6.97
N LEU A 89 1.82 -8.66 6.03
CA LEU A 89 2.93 -9.57 6.34
C LEU A 89 4.28 -8.85 6.40
N SER A 90 4.29 -7.52 6.29
CA SER A 90 5.49 -6.68 6.27
C SER A 90 5.59 -5.78 7.51
N ILE A 91 6.65 -4.99 7.60
CA ILE A 91 6.85 -3.96 8.63
C ILE A 91 5.75 -2.89 8.61
N TYR A 92 5.03 -2.79 7.48
CA TYR A 92 3.89 -1.90 7.26
C TYR A 92 2.55 -2.53 7.68
N PHE A 93 2.55 -3.24 8.81
CA PHE A 93 1.39 -3.99 9.32
C PHE A 93 0.11 -3.14 9.42
N ILE A 94 0.20 -1.98 10.07
CA ILE A 94 -0.94 -1.08 10.31
C ILE A 94 -1.60 -0.61 9.00
N PRO A 95 -0.88 0.04 8.05
CA PRO A 95 -1.47 0.41 6.77
C PRO A 95 -1.89 -0.81 5.95
N GLY A 96 -1.21 -1.95 6.10
CA GLY A 96 -1.63 -3.22 5.50
C GLY A 96 -3.04 -3.64 5.91
N ILE A 97 -3.35 -3.63 7.21
CA ILE A 97 -4.69 -4.00 7.71
C ILE A 97 -5.75 -3.05 7.16
N MET A 98 -5.45 -1.75 7.11
CA MET A 98 -6.39 -0.75 6.59
C MET A 98 -6.67 -0.97 5.10
N LEU A 99 -5.65 -1.27 4.29
CA LEU A 99 -5.82 -1.65 2.87
C LEU A 99 -6.64 -2.94 2.74
N LEU A 100 -6.38 -3.93 3.59
CA LEU A 100 -7.07 -5.22 3.58
C LEU A 100 -8.57 -5.05 3.87
N ILE A 101 -8.93 -4.29 4.91
CA ILE A 101 -10.33 -4.02 5.25
C ILE A 101 -11.00 -3.22 4.13
N ALA A 102 -10.32 -2.21 3.56
CA ALA A 102 -10.83 -1.45 2.41
C ALA A 102 -11.11 -2.35 1.20
N GLY A 103 -10.20 -3.28 0.89
CA GLY A 103 -10.33 -4.26 -0.18
C GLY A 103 -11.50 -5.22 0.05
N ILE A 104 -11.62 -5.81 1.24
CA ILE A 104 -12.71 -6.73 1.59
C ILE A 104 -14.07 -6.03 1.46
N MET A 105 -14.22 -4.81 1.99
CA MET A 105 -15.47 -4.04 1.88
C MET A 105 -15.84 -3.77 0.41
N MET A 106 -14.86 -3.55 -0.46
CA MET A 106 -15.09 -3.31 -1.87
C MET A 106 -15.47 -4.59 -2.64
N VAL A 107 -14.79 -5.71 -2.37
CA VAL A 107 -15.03 -6.99 -3.05
C VAL A 107 -16.34 -7.65 -2.62
N SER A 108 -16.69 -7.56 -1.32
CA SER A 108 -17.92 -8.14 -0.76
C SER A 108 -19.20 -7.38 -1.13
N LYS A 109 -19.08 -6.21 -1.76
CA LYS A 109 -20.22 -5.36 -2.09
C LYS A 109 -21.00 -5.94 -3.28
N LYS A 110 -22.27 -6.27 -3.04
CA LYS A 110 -23.24 -6.57 -4.11
C LYS A 110 -23.46 -5.33 -4.96
N ASP A 111 -23.26 -5.45 -6.27
CA ASP A 111 -23.68 -4.42 -7.22
C ASP A 111 -25.20 -4.33 -7.19
N SER A 112 -25.74 -3.13 -6.94
CA SER A 112 -27.18 -2.88 -6.96
C SER A 112 -27.83 -3.09 -8.35
N SER A 113 -27.08 -3.53 -9.36
CA SER A 113 -27.59 -3.90 -10.68
C SER A 113 -28.30 -5.26 -10.73
N GLN A 114 -28.25 -6.07 -9.66
CA GLN A 114 -28.97 -7.34 -9.59
C GLN A 114 -30.38 -7.26 -8.95
N ASN A 115 -30.83 -6.08 -8.51
CA ASN A 115 -32.13 -5.92 -7.81
C ASN A 115 -33.26 -5.35 -8.69
N VAL A 116 -33.18 -5.43 -10.03
CA VAL A 116 -34.28 -5.01 -10.94
C VAL A 116 -34.89 -6.20 -11.71
N ALA A 117 -34.60 -7.44 -11.30
CA ALA A 117 -35.17 -8.62 -11.95
C ALA A 117 -35.52 -9.71 -10.93
N VAL A 118 -36.49 -9.43 -10.05
CA VAL A 118 -37.41 -10.43 -9.48
C VAL A 118 -38.78 -9.77 -9.29
#